data_AF-A0A498HAI8-F1
#
_entry.id   AF-A0A498HAI8-F1
#
_cell.length_a   1.000
_cell.length_b   1.000
_cell.length_c   1.000
_cell.angle_alpha   90.00
_cell.angle_beta   90.00
_cell.angle_gamma   90.00
#
_symmetry.space_group_name_H-M   'P 1'
#
loop_
_entity.id
_entity.type
_entity.pdbx_description
1 polymer ?
#
loop_
_entity_poly.entity_id
_entity_poly.type
_entity_poly.pdbx_seq_one_letter_code
_entity_poly.pdbx_strand_id
1 'polypeptide(L)'
;MDIYLATLLPNTLFNILPALTLIAIGAIVEKYYVGRIAIFSNAVALTSFYYTFSDLPFLLVIYINILTVVGILSLASYLSKTSLPTEFYTFSGLFSSLVSGMVLLYGLTL
;
A
#
# COMPACT_ATOMS: atom_id res chain seq x y z
N MET A 1 20.88 -9.16 -18.13
CA MET A 1 19.62 -9.91 -18.11
C MET A 1 18.55 -8.88 -17.85
N ASP A 2 17.73 -8.59 -18.84
CA ASP A 2 16.79 -7.47 -18.77
C ASP A 2 15.41 -7.95 -18.33
N ILE A 3 14.68 -7.09 -17.64
CA ILE A 3 13.28 -7.36 -17.28
C ILE A 3 12.44 -7.07 -18.53
N TYR A 4 11.97 -8.11 -19.22
CA TYR A 4 11.25 -7.98 -20.49
C TYR A 4 10.03 -7.04 -20.43
N LEU A 5 9.32 -7.00 -19.30
CA LEU A 5 8.20 -6.08 -19.09
C LEU A 5 8.63 -4.61 -19.09
N ALA A 6 9.84 -4.31 -18.57
CA ALA A 6 10.40 -2.97 -18.56
C ALA A 6 10.90 -2.53 -19.94
N THR A 7 11.18 -3.47 -20.85
CA THR A 7 11.58 -3.15 -22.23
C THR A 7 10.39 -3.01 -23.19
N LEU A 8 9.24 -3.60 -22.84
CA LEU A 8 8.00 -3.58 -23.64
C LEU A 8 7.12 -2.35 -23.39
N LEU A 9 7.12 -1.84 -22.16
CA LEU A 9 6.24 -0.75 -21.75
C LEU A 9 6.94 0.61 -21.90
N PRO A 10 6.20 1.67 -22.29
CA PRO A 10 6.70 3.03 -22.15
C PRO A 10 7.05 3.31 -20.68
N ASN A 11 8.15 4.02 -20.42
CA ASN A 11 8.61 4.35 -19.07
C ASN A 11 7.50 4.93 -18.18
N THR A 12 6.65 5.79 -18.74
CA THR A 12 5.51 6.38 -18.02
C THR A 12 4.53 5.32 -17.52
N LEU A 13 4.21 4.31 -18.36
CA LEU A 13 3.28 3.25 -17.99
C LEU A 13 3.91 2.30 -16.95
N PHE A 14 5.21 2.04 -17.09
CA PHE A 14 5.95 1.21 -16.14
C PHE A 14 6.00 1.85 -14.75
N ASN A 15 6.18 3.17 -14.66
CA ASN A 15 6.23 3.90 -13.38
C ASN A 15 4.88 3.94 -12.64
N ILE A 16 3.76 4.01 -13.36
CA ILE A 16 2.42 3.98 -12.74
C ILE A 16 1.93 2.54 -12.45
N LEU A 17 2.61 1.53 -13.00
CA LEU A 17 2.19 0.14 -12.90
C LEU A 17 1.95 -0.29 -11.45
N PRO A 18 2.85 -0.05 -10.47
CA PRO A 18 2.63 -0.44 -9.08
C PRO A 18 1.35 0.15 -8.47
N ALA A 19 1.07 1.42 -8.75
CA ALA A 19 -0.14 2.09 -8.29
C ALA A 19 -1.40 1.46 -8.91
N LEU A 20 -1.38 1.18 -10.22
CA LEU A 20 -2.49 0.52 -10.92
C LEU A 20 -2.75 -0.89 -10.39
N THR A 21 -1.71 -1.68 -10.11
CA THR A 21 -1.89 -3.03 -9.56
C THR A 21 -2.55 -2.97 -8.18
N LEU A 22 -2.12 -2.05 -7.32
CA LEU A 22 -2.71 -1.88 -5.99
C LEU A 22 -4.18 -1.44 -6.06
N ILE A 23 -4.50 -0.50 -6.95
CA ILE A 23 -5.88 -0.09 -7.20
C ILE A 23 -6.74 -1.28 -7.65
N ALA A 24 -6.24 -2.08 -8.60
CA ALA A 24 -6.94 -3.25 -9.10
C ALA A 24 -7.15 -4.31 -8.00
N ILE A 25 -6.12 -4.61 -7.19
CA ILE A 25 -6.21 -5.54 -6.07
C ILE A 25 -7.25 -5.05 -5.06
N GLY A 26 -7.21 -3.78 -4.67
CA GLY A 26 -8.18 -3.23 -3.74
C GLY A 26 -9.62 -3.29 -4.25
N ALA A 27 -9.83 -3.04 -5.54
CA ALA A 27 -11.15 -3.11 -6.16
C ALA A 27 -11.70 -4.54 -6.30
N ILE A 28 -10.84 -5.53 -6.59
CA ILE A 28 -11.25 -6.90 -6.91
C ILE A 28 -11.24 -7.79 -5.66
N VAL A 29 -10.18 -7.73 -4.88
CA VAL A 29 -9.88 -8.69 -3.79
C VAL A 29 -10.38 -8.19 -2.44
N GLU A 30 -10.26 -6.88 -2.17
CA GLU A 30 -10.55 -6.30 -0.85
C GLU A 30 -11.96 -5.70 -0.73
N LYS A 31 -12.89 -6.13 -1.59
CA LYS A 31 -14.26 -5.57 -1.67
C LYS A 31 -15.03 -5.64 -0.34
N TYR A 32 -14.75 -6.64 0.48
CA TYR A 32 -15.44 -6.86 1.76
C TYR A 32 -14.55 -6.68 2.99
N TYR A 33 -13.27 -7.06 2.91
CA TYR A 33 -12.30 -6.84 3.98
C TYR A 33 -10.88 -6.72 3.43
N VAL A 34 -10.06 -5.89 4.08
CA VAL A 34 -8.63 -5.77 3.78
C VAL A 34 -7.89 -6.87 4.53
N GLY A 35 -7.16 -7.71 3.80
CA GLY A 35 -6.37 -8.79 4.40
C GLY A 35 -5.18 -8.26 5.19
N ARG A 36 -4.84 -8.90 6.31
CA ARG A 36 -3.69 -8.51 7.17
C ARG A 36 -2.37 -8.42 6.42
N ILE A 37 -2.14 -9.37 5.51
CA ILE A 37 -0.95 -9.38 4.65
C ILE A 37 -0.98 -8.21 3.68
N ALA A 38 -2.14 -7.88 3.12
CA ALA A 38 -2.27 -6.73 2.22
C ALA A 38 -1.98 -5.41 2.95
N ILE A 39 -2.48 -5.22 4.17
CA ILE A 39 -2.17 -4.04 5.00
C ILE A 39 -0.65 -3.90 5.19
N PHE A 40 0.03 -4.99 5.56
CA PHE A 40 1.48 -4.98 5.71
C PHE A 40 2.20 -4.70 4.39
N SER A 41 1.79 -5.33 3.29
CA SER A 41 2.37 -5.08 1.97
C SER A 41 2.19 -3.63 1.52
N ASN A 42 1.02 -3.03 1.77
CA ASN A 42 0.73 -1.63 1.48
C ASN A 42 1.61 -0.69 2.30
N ALA A 43 1.83 -1.01 3.58
CA ALA A 43 2.75 -0.27 4.43
C ALA A 43 4.17 -0.27 3.86
N VAL A 44 4.69 -1.44 3.47
CA VAL A 44 6.02 -1.56 2.87
C VAL A 44 6.08 -0.79 1.55
N ALA A 45 5.06 -0.91 0.70
CA ALA A 45 5.00 -0.24 -0.59
C ALA A 45 5.05 1.29 -0.44
N LEU A 46 4.20 1.86 0.43
CA LEU A 46 4.18 3.31 0.63
C LEU A 46 5.45 3.82 1.32
N THR A 47 5.90 3.16 2.39
CA THR A 47 7.08 3.62 3.12
C THR A 47 8.33 3.55 2.25
N SER A 48 8.52 2.48 1.47
CA SER A 48 9.67 2.37 0.58
C SER A 48 9.62 3.36 -0.58
N PHE A 49 8.45 3.61 -1.16
CA PHE A 49 8.28 4.57 -2.25
C PHE A 49 8.54 6.01 -1.80
N TYR A 50 7.97 6.40 -0.66
CA TYR A 50 8.05 7.79 -0.18
C TYR A 50 9.34 8.11 0.58
N TYR A 51 10.13 7.11 0.99
CA TYR A 51 11.37 7.31 1.73
C TYR A 51 12.39 8.21 0.99
N THR A 52 12.36 8.22 -0.34
CA THR A 52 13.31 9.00 -1.15
C THR A 52 12.88 10.44 -1.39
N PHE A 53 11.68 10.85 -0.97
CA PHE A 53 11.15 12.18 -1.22
C PHE A 53 11.63 13.15 -0.13
N SER A 54 12.11 14.31 -0.56
CA SER A 54 12.41 15.44 0.34
C SER A 54 11.17 16.34 0.37
N ASP A 55 10.66 16.67 1.55
CA ASP A 55 9.48 17.56 1.76
C ASP A 55 8.09 16.97 1.46
N LEU A 56 7.71 15.93 2.20
CA LEU A 56 6.35 15.38 2.14
C LEU A 56 5.34 16.18 2.98
N PRO A 57 4.08 16.31 2.51
CA PRO A 57 3.01 16.90 3.31
C PRO A 57 2.83 16.19 4.65
N PHE A 58 2.67 16.96 5.72
CA PHE A 58 2.58 16.43 7.10
C PHE A 58 1.51 15.34 7.27
N LEU A 59 0.33 15.52 6.66
CA LEU A 59 -0.76 14.53 6.72
C LEU A 59 -0.39 13.21 6.04
N LEU A 60 0.37 13.26 4.94
CA LEU A 60 0.83 12.07 4.23
C LEU A 60 1.85 11.31 5.08
N VAL A 61 2.77 12.02 5.74
CA VAL A 61 3.75 11.41 6.65
C VAL A 61 3.04 10.72 7.82
N ILE A 62 2.04 11.37 8.43
CA ILE A 62 1.22 10.75 9.49
C ILE A 62 0.53 9.49 8.97
N TYR A 63 -0.11 9.57 7.80
CA TYR A 63 -0.81 8.44 7.21
C TYR A 63 0.13 7.24 7.00
N ILE A 64 1.31 7.45 6.43
CA ILE A 64 2.31 6.39 6.19
C ILE A 64 2.84 5.81 7.51
N ASN A 65 3.08 6.65 8.53
CA ASN A 65 3.53 6.19 9.83
C ASN A 65 2.48 5.33 10.54
N ILE A 66 1.21 5.75 10.55
CA ILE A 66 0.11 4.97 11.13
C ILE A 66 -0.01 3.64 10.38
N LEU A 67 -0.03 3.68 9.04
CA LEU A 67 -0.09 2.47 8.23
C LEU A 67 1.08 1.53 8.53
N THR A 68 2.29 2.05 8.72
CA THR A 68 3.46 1.22 9.06
C THR A 68 3.25 0.47 10.38
N VAL A 69 2.79 1.16 11.42
CA VAL A 69 2.48 0.53 12.71
C VAL A 69 1.36 -0.51 12.56
N VAL A 70 0.27 -0.16 11.89
CA VAL A 70 -0.87 -1.05 11.66
C VAL A 70 -0.48 -2.27 10.82
N GLY A 71 0.40 -2.09 9.83
CA GLY A 71 0.95 -3.15 9.00
C GLY A 71 1.81 -4.12 9.81
N ILE A 72 2.69 -3.63 10.67
CA ILE A 72 3.50 -4.48 11.57
C ILE A 72 2.60 -5.29 12.51
N LEU A 73 1.60 -4.65 13.13
CA LEU A 73 0.63 -5.35 13.99
C LEU A 73 -0.20 -6.39 13.21
N SER A 74 -0.58 -6.08 11.98
CA SER A 74 -1.29 -6.99 11.09
C SER A 74 -0.45 -8.24 10.80
N LEU A 75 0.83 -8.07 10.45
CA LEU A 75 1.73 -9.18 10.20
C LEU A 75 1.99 -10.00 11.46
N ALA A 76 2.29 -9.35 12.59
CA ALA A 76 2.53 -10.04 13.86
C ALA A 76 1.33 -10.90 14.27
N SER A 77 0.12 -10.34 14.23
CA SER A 77 -1.10 -11.08 14.56
C SER A 77 -1.38 -12.24 13.59
N TYR A 78 -1.04 -12.08 12.30
CA TYR A 78 -1.17 -13.14 11.29
C TYR A 78 -0.25 -14.32 11.62
N LEU A 79 1.03 -14.04 11.93
CA LEU A 79 2.02 -15.05 12.28
C LEU A 79 1.68 -15.76 13.61
N SER A 80 1.19 -15.02 14.59
CA SER A 80 0.75 -15.58 15.88
C SER A 80 -0.62 -16.27 15.82
N LYS A 81 -1.30 -16.27 14.66
CA LYS A 81 -2.68 -16.78 14.49
C LYS A 81 -3.69 -16.17 15.46
N THR A 82 -3.42 -14.96 15.93
CA THR A 82 -4.27 -14.23 16.87
C THR A 82 -5.36 -13.51 16.10
N SER A 83 -6.61 -13.63 16.54
CA SER A 83 -7.71 -12.84 15.97
C SER A 83 -7.61 -11.38 16.41
N LEU A 84 -7.60 -10.47 15.45
CA LEU A 84 -7.76 -9.04 15.73
C LEU A 84 -9.24 -8.69 15.88
N PRO A 85 -9.57 -7.66 16.67
CA PRO A 85 -10.94 -7.22 16.88
C PRO A 85 -11.55 -6.63 15.59
N THR A 86 -12.88 -6.64 15.46
CA THR A 86 -13.59 -6.22 14.24
C THR A 86 -13.35 -4.75 13.90
N GLU A 87 -13.17 -3.91 14.93
CA GLU A 87 -12.84 -2.49 14.84
C GLU A 87 -11.51 -2.28 14.10
N PHE A 88 -10.56 -3.20 14.28
CA PHE A 88 -9.28 -3.16 13.57
C PHE A 88 -9.49 -3.26 12.05
N TYR A 89 -10.33 -4.18 11.59
CA TYR A 89 -10.58 -4.36 10.15
C TYR A 89 -11.36 -3.19 9.56
N THR A 90 -12.28 -2.61 10.33
CA THR A 90 -13.02 -1.42 9.92
C THR A 90 -12.08 -0.23 9.73
N PHE A 91 -11.20 0.01 10.71
CA PHE A 91 -10.17 1.05 10.62
C PHE A 91 -9.17 0.78 9.48
N SER A 92 -8.81 -0.49 9.28
CA SER A 92 -7.88 -0.91 8.24
C SER A 92 -8.40 -0.69 6.82
N GLY A 93 -9.70 -0.44 6.62
CA GLY A 93 -10.26 -0.06 5.33
C GLY A 93 -9.62 1.22 4.75
N LEU A 94 -9.18 2.13 5.61
CA LEU A 94 -8.44 3.34 5.23
C LEU A 94 -7.08 3.02 4.59
N PHE A 95 -6.55 1.82 4.83
CA PHE A 95 -5.27 1.36 4.32
C PHE A 95 -5.40 0.24 3.29
N SER A 96 -6.58 0.13 2.68
CA SER A 96 -6.80 -0.79 1.56
C SER A 96 -5.78 -0.55 0.44
N SER A 97 -5.59 -1.57 -0.38
CA SER A 97 -4.74 -1.52 -1.57
C SER A 97 -5.26 -0.48 -2.55
N LEU A 98 -6.57 -0.23 -2.58
CA LEU A 98 -7.16 0.82 -3.39
C LEU A 98 -6.69 2.20 -2.94
N VAL A 99 -6.84 2.52 -1.64
CA VAL A 99 -6.40 3.82 -1.12
C VAL A 99 -4.88 3.95 -1.24
N SER A 100 -4.13 2.89 -0.92
CA SER A 100 -2.67 2.90 -1.01
C SER A 100 -2.18 3.07 -2.46
N GLY A 101 -2.85 2.46 -3.43
CA GLY A 101 -2.56 2.66 -4.85
C GLY A 101 -2.85 4.09 -5.31
N MET A 102 -3.92 4.74 -4.83
CA MET A 102 -4.17 6.16 -5.08
C MET A 102 -3.09 7.05 -4.46
N VAL A 103 -2.64 6.72 -3.24
CA VAL A 103 -1.57 7.45 -2.56
C VAL A 103 -0.25 7.30 -3.33
N LEU A 104 0.10 6.12 -3.85
CA LEU A 104 1.26 5.99 -4.74
C LEU A 104 1.12 6.87 -5.99
N LEU A 105 -0.06 6.86 -6.61
CA LEU A 105 -0.31 7.64 -7.82
C LEU A 105 -0.16 9.15 -7.57
N TYR A 106 -0.62 9.63 -6.42
CA TYR A 106 -0.38 11.02 -5.99
C TYR A 106 1.11 11.34 -5.88
N GLY A 107 1.90 10.44 -5.30
CA GLY A 107 3.35 10.65 -5.14
C GLY A 107 4.12 10.71 -6.44
N LEU A 108 3.60 10.12 -7.52
CA LEU A 108 4.16 10.27 -8.87
C LEU A 108 3.95 11.67 -9.47
N THR A 109 3.15 12.53 -8.82
CA THR A 109 2.90 13.91 -9.24
C THR A 109 3.64 14.97 -8.41
N LEU A 110 4.35 14.54 -7.35
CA LEU A 110 5.22 15.38 -6.53
C LEU A 110 6.61 15.51 -7.17
#